data_AF-A0A9E1MZ57-F1
#
_entry.id   AF-A0A9E1MZ57-F1
#
_cell.length_a   1.000
_cell.length_b   1.000
_cell.length_c   1.000
_cell.angle_alpha   90.00
_cell.angle_beta   90.00
_cell.angle_gamma   90.00
#
_symmetry.space_group_name_H-M   'P 1'
#
loop_
_entity.id
_entity.type
_entity.pdbx_description
1 polymer ?
#
loop_
_entity_poly.entity_id
_entity_poly.type
_entity_poly.pdbx_seq_one_letter_code
_entity_poly.pdbx_strand_id
1 'polypeptide(L)'
;MMVLLTIAALAGPITISAPPTPGHEIEVTYTDKRGKPKVGATISVIHRPGLDGEQQLAIGITDSRGRVRWTPEQSGVASIKANDDEFPLRISWPHPPSQTALLLGLLFLTSIGTAVYGWRR
;
A
#
# COMPACT_ATOMS: atom_id res chain seq x y z
N MET A 1 6.73 -14.86 18.67
CA MET A 1 6.47 -15.57 17.41
C MET A 1 5.78 -14.60 16.45
N MET A 2 6.49 -14.06 15.46
CA MET A 2 5.86 -13.28 14.39
C MET A 2 5.20 -14.26 13.42
N VAL A 3 3.88 -14.15 13.27
CA VAL A 3 3.12 -14.89 12.26
C VAL A 3 3.45 -14.26 10.92
N LEU A 4 4.25 -14.95 10.11
CA LEU A 4 4.47 -14.61 8.70
C LEU A 4 3.17 -14.95 7.96
N LEU A 5 2.31 -13.95 7.76
CA LEU A 5 1.08 -14.11 7.00
C LEU A 5 1.45 -14.13 5.51
N THR A 6 1.77 -15.31 4.98
CA THR A 6 1.99 -15.51 3.55
C THR A 6 0.63 -15.38 2.86
N ILE A 7 0.28 -14.17 2.43
CA ILE A 7 -0.91 -13.95 1.61
C ILE A 7 -0.63 -14.63 0.27
N ALA A 8 -1.32 -15.73 0.01
CA ALA A 8 -1.29 -16.42 -1.26
C ALA A 8 -1.79 -15.45 -2.34
N ALA A 9 -0.85 -14.89 -3.10
CA ALA A 9 -1.14 -14.17 -4.33
C ALA A 9 -1.91 -15.12 -5.25
N LEU A 10 -3.09 -14.71 -5.71
CA LEU A 10 -3.71 -15.37 -6.87
C LEU A 10 -2.64 -15.45 -7.96
N ALA A 11 -2.47 -16.63 -8.57
CA ALA A 11 -1.44 -16.94 -9.55
C ALA A 11 -1.69 -16.22 -10.89
N GLY A 12 -1.71 -14.89 -10.86
CA GLY A 12 -1.67 -14.02 -12.01
C GLY A 12 -0.23 -13.79 -12.46
N PRO A 13 -0.02 -13.25 -13.66
CA PRO A 13 1.31 -12.97 -14.20
C PRO A 13 2.08 -11.92 -13.38
N ILE A 14 1.40 -11.14 -12.54
CA ILE A 14 1.99 -10.13 -11.66
C ILE A 14 1.84 -10.61 -10.21
N THR A 15 2.94 -10.59 -9.45
CA THR A 15 2.97 -10.91 -8.02
C THR A 15 3.69 -9.81 -7.25
N ILE A 16 3.31 -9.61 -6.00
CA ILE A 16 3.90 -8.60 -5.10
C ILE A 16 4.43 -9.27 -3.83
N SER A 17 5.57 -8.82 -3.34
CA SER A 17 6.24 -9.44 -2.17
C SER A 17 5.53 -9.20 -0.84
N ALA A 18 4.79 -8.10 -0.74
CA ALA A 18 4.07 -7.70 0.47
C ALA A 18 2.90 -6.75 0.12
N PRO A 19 1.92 -6.57 1.02
CA PRO A 19 0.88 -5.55 0.86
C PRO A 19 1.51 -4.14 0.71
N PRO A 20 1.14 -3.37 -0.32
CA PRO A 20 1.75 -2.08 -0.58
C PRO A 20 1.33 -1.07 0.48
N THR A 21 2.33 -0.43 1.07
CA THR A 21 2.19 0.58 2.11
C THR A 21 2.92 1.85 1.66
N PRO A 22 2.36 3.05 1.87
CA PRO A 22 3.06 4.28 1.57
C PRO A 22 4.43 4.37 2.28
N GLY A 23 5.47 4.78 1.56
CA GLY A 23 6.84 4.90 2.06
C GLY A 23 7.60 3.59 2.28
N HIS A 24 7.01 2.43 1.94
CA HIS A 24 7.66 1.12 2.09
C HIS A 24 7.93 0.51 0.72
N GLU A 25 9.20 0.15 0.47
CA GLU A 25 9.60 -0.50 -0.77
C GLU A 25 9.03 -1.94 -0.83
N ILE A 26 8.44 -2.27 -1.97
CA ILE A 26 7.99 -3.62 -2.30
C ILE A 26 8.58 -4.08 -3.64
N GLU A 27 8.63 -5.39 -3.83
CA GLU A 27 9.07 -6.02 -5.07
C GLU A 27 7.83 -6.48 -5.86
N VAL A 28 7.77 -6.06 -7.12
CA VAL A 28 6.78 -6.52 -8.10
C VAL A 28 7.49 -7.48 -9.05
N THR A 29 6.97 -8.70 -9.20
CA THR A 29 7.51 -9.71 -10.11
C THR A 29 6.52 -9.97 -11.23
N TYR A 30 7.00 -9.94 -12.48
CA TYR A 30 6.23 -10.20 -13.68
C TYR A 30 6.69 -11.48 -14.37
N THR A 31 5.79 -12.45 -14.49
CA THR A 31 6.02 -13.77 -15.09
C THR A 31 5.03 -14.07 -16.21
N ASP A 32 5.42 -14.92 -17.15
CA ASP A 32 4.51 -15.48 -18.15
C ASP A 32 3.58 -16.55 -17.55
N LYS A 33 2.66 -17.08 -18.37
CA LYS A 33 1.72 -18.14 -17.98
C LYS A 33 2.39 -19.47 -17.61
N ARG A 34 3.69 -19.61 -17.90
CA ARG A 34 4.52 -20.79 -17.58
C ARG A 34 5.40 -20.52 -16.35
N GLY A 35 5.24 -19.38 -15.67
CA GLY A 35 6.03 -18.98 -14.51
C GLY A 35 7.43 -18.47 -14.83
N LYS A 36 7.76 -18.20 -16.10
CA LYS A 36 9.07 -17.65 -16.48
C LYS A 36 9.09 -16.13 -16.30
N PRO A 37 10.16 -15.54 -15.78
CA PRO A 37 10.25 -14.09 -15.61
C PRO A 37 10.25 -13.38 -16.97
N LYS A 38 9.47 -12.30 -17.07
CA LYS A 38 9.51 -11.40 -18.23
C LYS A 38 10.48 -10.26 -17.97
N VAL A 39 11.63 -10.31 -18.65
CA VAL A 39 12.73 -9.34 -18.54
C VAL A 39 12.49 -8.16 -19.49
N GLY A 40 12.85 -6.95 -19.07
CA GLY A 40 12.76 -5.76 -19.93
C GLY A 40 11.33 -5.25 -20.13
N ALA A 41 10.37 -5.71 -19.34
CA ALA A 41 8.99 -5.25 -19.41
C ALA A 41 8.82 -3.93 -18.64
N THR A 42 8.17 -2.95 -19.27
CA THR A 42 7.78 -1.71 -18.59
C THR A 42 6.63 -1.99 -17.65
N ILE A 43 6.79 -1.62 -16.39
CA ILE A 43 5.73 -1.70 -15.38
C ILE A 43 5.30 -0.28 -15.02
N SER A 44 3.98 -0.06 -15.02
CA SER A 44 3.37 1.19 -14.59
C SER A 44 2.28 0.93 -13.57
N VAL A 45 2.05 1.90 -12.70
CA VAL A 45 0.97 1.89 -11.72
C VAL A 45 -0.04 2.95 -12.10
N ILE A 46 -1.29 2.55 -12.26
CA ILE A 46 -2.43 3.45 -12.39
C ILE A 46 -3.01 3.61 -10.98
N HIS A 47 -2.87 4.79 -10.39
CA HIS A 47 -3.22 5.07 -9.01
C HIS A 47 -4.30 6.15 -8.93
N ARG A 48 -5.29 5.93 -8.07
CA ARG A 48 -6.33 6.92 -7.75
C ARG A 48 -6.23 7.33 -6.27
N PRO A 49 -5.47 8.39 -5.95
CA PRO A 49 -5.43 8.96 -4.61
C PRO A 49 -6.73 9.74 -4.32
N GLY A 50 -7.70 9.07 -3.71
CA GLY A 50 -8.93 9.74 -3.27
C GLY A 50 -9.71 10.38 -4.43
N LEU A 51 -9.85 11.72 -4.39
CA LEU A 51 -10.64 12.51 -5.35
C LEU A 51 -9.79 13.22 -6.41
N ASP A 52 -8.46 13.14 -6.34
CA ASP A 52 -7.54 13.90 -7.21
C ASP A 52 -7.43 13.33 -8.64
N GLY A 53 -8.31 12.39 -8.99
CA GLY A 53 -8.33 11.72 -10.29
C GLY A 53 -7.34 10.57 -10.38
N GLU A 54 -7.23 10.04 -11.60
CA GLU A 54 -6.37 8.90 -11.91
C GLU A 54 -5.00 9.38 -12.39
N GLN A 55 -3.94 8.81 -11.84
CA GLN A 55 -2.55 9.14 -12.15
C GLN A 55 -1.84 7.88 -12.63
N GLN A 56 -1.16 7.95 -13.77
CA GLN A 56 -0.32 6.86 -14.24
C GLN A 56 1.14 7.17 -13.96
N LEU A 57 1.80 6.30 -13.19
CA LEU A 57 3.20 6.41 -12.82
C LEU A 57 3.99 5.24 -13.40
N ALA A 58 5.02 5.53 -14.20
CA ALA A 58 5.97 4.51 -14.61
C ALA A 58 6.90 4.18 -13.44
N ILE A 59 6.88 2.93 -12.95
CA ILE A 59 7.70 2.52 -11.81
C ILE A 59 9.06 1.95 -12.23
N GLY A 60 9.17 1.45 -13.47
CA GLY A 60 10.44 1.03 -14.04
C GLY A 60 10.33 -0.11 -15.05
N ILE A 61 11.49 -0.70 -15.34
CA ILE A 61 11.66 -1.84 -16.25
C ILE A 61 12.10 -3.04 -15.44
N THR A 62 11.56 -4.23 -15.73
CA THR A 62 11.92 -5.45 -15.01
C THR A 62 13.35 -5.91 -15.28
N ASP A 63 14.02 -6.38 -14.22
CA ASP A 63 15.37 -6.93 -14.26
C ASP A 63 15.44 -8.34 -14.89
N SER A 64 16.62 -8.96 -14.87
CA SER A 64 16.85 -10.34 -15.36
C SER A 64 16.01 -11.42 -14.67
N ARG A 65 15.41 -11.13 -13.52
CA ARG A 65 14.50 -12.00 -12.77
C ARG A 65 13.04 -11.57 -12.90
N GLY A 66 12.72 -10.63 -13.79
CA GLY A 66 11.36 -10.13 -13.99
C GLY A 66 10.89 -9.23 -12.86
N ARG A 67 11.79 -8.63 -12.08
CA ARG A 67 11.46 -7.86 -10.88
C ARG A 67 11.64 -6.37 -11.08
N VAL A 68 10.80 -5.58 -10.43
CA VAL A 68 10.96 -4.13 -10.29
C VAL A 68 10.64 -3.74 -8.84
N ARG A 69 11.38 -2.78 -8.30
CA ARG A 69 11.13 -2.22 -6.97
C ARG A 69 10.23 -1.01 -7.09
N TRP A 70 9.29 -0.89 -6.17
CA TRP A 70 8.38 0.24 -6.13
C TRP A 70 8.09 0.62 -4.68
N THR A 71 8.14 1.92 -4.41
CA THR A 71 7.73 2.50 -3.12
C THR A 71 6.48 3.34 -3.38
N PRO A 72 5.29 2.90 -2.92
CA PRO A 72 4.09 3.71 -3.03
C PRO A 72 4.25 5.01 -2.22
N GLU A 73 3.78 6.14 -2.74
CA GLU A 73 3.87 7.42 -2.02
C GLU A 73 2.59 7.74 -1.24
N GLN A 74 1.45 7.27 -1.75
CA GLN A 74 0.13 7.63 -1.27
C GLN A 74 -0.79 6.41 -1.20
N SER A 75 -1.70 6.40 -0.23
CA SER A 75 -2.73 5.36 -0.11
C SER A 75 -3.83 5.54 -1.16
N GLY A 76 -4.50 4.45 -1.53
CA GLY A 76 -5.60 4.51 -2.49
C GLY A 76 -5.85 3.18 -3.20
N VAL A 77 -6.71 3.23 -4.22
CA VAL A 77 -6.90 2.11 -5.14
C VAL A 77 -5.88 2.28 -6.27
N ALA A 78 -5.20 1.20 -6.64
CA ALA A 78 -4.28 1.21 -7.76
C ALA A 78 -4.38 -0.07 -8.58
N SER A 79 -3.84 -0.04 -9.79
CA SER A 79 -3.57 -1.24 -10.58
C SER A 79 -2.15 -1.20 -11.12
N ILE A 80 -1.48 -2.35 -11.07
CA ILE A 80 -0.19 -2.54 -11.74
C ILE A 80 -0.46 -3.02 -13.15
N LYS A 81 0.02 -2.27 -14.14
CA LYS A 81 -0.05 -2.61 -15.55
C LYS A 81 1.32 -3.04 -16.06
N ALA A 82 1.37 -4.22 -16.66
CA ALA A 82 2.54 -4.79 -17.29
C ALA A 82 2.15 -5.25 -18.71
N ASN A 83 2.46 -4.44 -19.73
CA ASN A 83 1.94 -4.61 -21.09
C ASN A 83 0.39 -4.68 -21.11
N ASP A 84 -0.17 -5.82 -21.52
CA ASP A 84 -1.62 -6.08 -21.57
C ASP A 84 -2.17 -6.69 -20.27
N ASP A 85 -1.30 -7.03 -19.31
CA ASP A 85 -1.70 -7.61 -18.03
C ASP A 85 -1.93 -6.48 -17.01
N GLU A 86 -3.04 -6.57 -16.27
CA GLU A 86 -3.40 -5.61 -15.22
C GLU A 86 -3.72 -6.36 -13.92
N PHE A 87 -3.15 -5.89 -12.81
CA PHE A 87 -3.34 -6.45 -11.49
C PHE A 87 -3.86 -5.39 -10.52
N PRO A 88 -5.14 -5.45 -10.11
CA PRO A 88 -5.70 -4.49 -9.17
C PRO A 88 -5.18 -4.74 -7.75
N LEU A 89 -4.88 -3.66 -7.02
CA LEU A 89 -4.43 -3.71 -5.64
C LEU A 89 -4.89 -2.49 -4.85
N ARG A 90 -4.74 -2.55 -3.53
CA ARG A 90 -5.05 -1.43 -2.65
C ARG A 90 -3.83 -1.08 -1.80
N ILE A 91 -3.42 0.19 -1.86
CA ILE A 91 -2.34 0.74 -1.05
C ILE A 91 -2.96 1.24 0.25
N SER A 92 -2.55 0.66 1.38
CA SER A 92 -3.18 0.93 2.69
C SER A 92 -2.13 1.25 3.75
N TRP A 93 -2.50 2.08 4.73
CA TRP A 93 -1.65 2.32 5.90
C TRP A 93 -1.76 1.14 6.88
N PRO A 94 -0.65 0.64 7.43
CA PRO A 94 -0.67 -0.49 8.36
C PRO A 94 -1.27 -0.09 9.72
N HIS A 95 -1.17 1.17 10.11
CA HIS A 95 -1.72 1.69 11.37
C HIS A 95 -2.21 3.13 11.17
N PRO A 96 -3.30 3.55 11.84
CA PRO A 96 -3.61 4.97 11.96
C PRO A 96 -2.43 5.69 12.64
N PRO A 97 -2.14 6.96 12.27
CA PRO A 97 -1.06 7.71 12.90
C PRO A 97 -1.29 7.77 14.41
N SER A 98 -0.35 7.25 15.21
CA SER A 98 -0.47 7.16 16.69
C SER A 98 -0.77 8.50 17.39
N GLN A 99 -0.52 9.62 16.70
CA GLN A 99 -0.85 10.96 17.14
C GLN A 99 -2.36 11.20 17.34
N THR A 100 -3.25 10.52 16.59
CA THR A 100 -4.70 10.66 16.81
C THR A 100 -5.15 10.03 18.12
N ALA A 101 -4.54 8.91 18.54
CA ALA A 101 -4.83 8.29 19.83
C ALA A 101 -4.42 9.18 21.01
N LEU A 102 -3.27 9.85 20.92
CA LEU A 102 -2.81 10.82 21.92
C LEU A 102 -3.75 12.04 22.03
N LEU A 103 -4.18 12.59 20.90
CA LEU A 103 -5.11 13.72 20.87
C LEU A 103 -6.47 13.35 21.47
N LEU A 104 -7.02 12.18 21.11
CA LEU A 104 -8.26 11.68 21.69
C LEU A 104 -8.13 11.42 23.19
N GLY A 105 -7.00 10.86 23.64
CA GLY A 105 -6.73 10.67 25.06
C GLY A 105 -6.64 11.98 25.85
N LEU A 106 -5.95 12.99 25.31
CA LEU A 106 -5.89 14.34 25.88
C LEU A 106 -7.26 15.01 25.96
N LEU A 107 -8.08 14.86 24.92
CA LEU A 107 -9.44 15.41 24.85
C LEU A 107 -10.38 14.75 25.87
N PHE A 108 -10.19 13.44 26.12
CA PHE A 108 -10.91 12.71 27.17
C PHE A 108 -10.50 13.17 28.58
N LEU A 109 -9.21 13.45 28.80
CA LEU A 109 -8.72 13.93 30.10
C LEU A 109 -9.20 15.35 30.42
N THR A 110 -9.23 16.25 29.43
CA THR A 110 -9.73 17.62 29.64
C THR A 110 -11.24 17.66 29.86
N SER A 111 -12.02 16.83 29.17
CA SER A 111 -13.48 16.75 29.38
C SER A 111 -13.85 16.18 30.76
N ILE A 112 -13.13 15.18 31.26
CA ILE A 112 -13.32 14.68 32.64
C ILE A 112 -12.92 15.76 33.66
N GLY A 113 -11.82 16.47 33.43
CA GLY A 113 -11.35 17.52 34.32
C GLY A 113 -12.34 18.68 34.47
N THR A 114 -12.96 19.13 33.38
CA THR A 114 -13.96 20.22 33.42
C THR A 114 -15.29 19.75 33.99
N ALA A 115 -15.72 18.51 33.73
CA ALA A 115 -16.94 17.94 34.32
C ALA A 115 -16.83 17.82 35.85
N VAL A 116 -15.68 17.36 36.36
CA VAL A 116 -15.44 17.23 37.81
C VAL A 116 -15.33 18.61 38.49
N TYR A 117 -14.73 19.60 37.83
CA TYR A 117 -14.62 20.96 38.36
C TYR A 117 -15.96 21.70 38.33
N GLY A 118 -16.78 21.46 37.30
CA GLY A 118 -18.12 22.05 37.18
C GLY A 118 -19.13 21.53 38.19
N TRP A 119 -19.01 20.28 38.64
CA TRP A 119 -19.93 19.68 39.63
C TRP A 119 -19.61 20.08 41.08
N ARG A 120 -18.44 20.67 41.35
CA ARG A 120 -18.04 21.11 42.69
C ARG A 120 -18.34 22.59 42.99
N ARG A 121 -18.93 23.33 42.04
CA ARG A 121 -19.50 24.66 42.25
C ARG A 121 -21.02 24.59 42.28
#